data_AF-A0A2R5FS06-F1
#
_entry.id   AF-A0A2R5FS06-F1
#
_cell.length_a   1.000
_cell.length_b   1.000
_cell.length_c   1.000
_cell.angle_alpha   90.00
_cell.angle_beta   90.00
_cell.angle_gamma   90.00
#
_symmetry.space_group_name_H-M   'P 1'
#
loop_
_entity.id
_entity.type
_entity.pdbx_description
1 polymer ?
#
loop_
_entity_poly.entity_id
_entity_poly.type
_entity_poly.pdbx_seq_one_letter_code
_entity_poly.pdbx_strand_id
1 'polypeptide(L)'
;MNVSNQTKIAIASAVFLSGYLLIVEKLRTKFSPATIQLWISAIAALVILPILLFTQDQVFPSTVSGWLWVISLAVVCQVLGHGLLTYSLAKFSSVVVSLVHLLEPVFSGIFALIIFSEKLTFSNWVGFAVVLMGLYLAISSQAVVNLPFQESVKTIVNTFIKSMTTKLLLLKQQFFETPALLGAVSLFVALIPISLAPSLAKLCEQEIGANAVGFHRSWIAAVVFGLWNGLEALRRKQSDRQPIEQKPFTKQDVWLLLAMGTAATTSLLLWAWSLSQTSVANVALLSNLNPLFVAAAGYLLLGRRFDNRFVIGLVIALGGAIAFELHKMQFATDQILGDALAFLTAIFIATYLLLIEQLQTRFTTATIMLWRCGVTTMFMLPILPFIEERLFPYSWMGWFFIIFQALFCQVLGQGLITYSLSRLSSGVVAVTLLLNPALSSIFAWFIFSEQVGLFDWATFAVVLVGIYLAQSSQSTIQITNEGS
;
A
#
# COMPACT_ATOMS: atom_id res chain seq x y z
N MET A 1 4.85 28.99 -0.77
CA MET A 1 4.71 27.59 -0.26
C MET A 1 5.83 27.35 0.75
N ASN A 2 5.51 26.82 1.93
CA ASN A 2 6.53 26.49 2.93
C ASN A 2 7.49 25.41 2.41
N VAL A 3 8.79 25.53 2.73
CA VAL A 3 9.86 24.59 2.34
C VAL A 3 9.49 23.13 2.70
N SER A 4 8.82 22.94 3.85
CA SER A 4 8.29 21.63 4.28
C SER A 4 7.34 20.99 3.25
N ASN A 5 6.45 21.76 2.61
CA ASN A 5 5.52 21.24 1.60
C ASN A 5 6.23 20.89 0.29
N GLN A 6 7.32 21.59 -0.05
CA GLN A 6 8.11 21.28 -1.24
C GLN A 6 8.88 19.96 -1.08
N THR A 7 9.49 19.73 0.09
CA THR A 7 10.18 18.47 0.39
C THR A 7 9.20 17.28 0.33
N LYS A 8 7.97 17.46 0.81
CA LYS A 8 6.92 16.44 0.76
C LYS A 8 6.59 16.05 -0.68
N ILE A 9 6.31 17.02 -1.54
CA ILE A 9 6.00 16.78 -2.96
C ILE A 9 7.18 16.09 -3.67
N ALA A 10 8.42 16.46 -3.34
CA ALA A 10 9.62 15.84 -3.91
C ALA A 10 9.80 14.36 -3.52
N ILE A 11 9.48 13.98 -2.29
CA ILE A 11 9.55 12.57 -1.87
C ILE A 11 8.44 11.76 -2.56
N ALA A 12 7.23 12.30 -2.63
CA ALA A 12 6.12 11.63 -3.32
C ALA A 12 6.43 11.43 -4.81
N SER A 13 6.97 12.45 -5.49
CA SER A 13 7.37 12.33 -6.89
C SER A 13 8.46 11.29 -7.10
N ALA A 14 9.42 11.14 -6.18
CA ALA A 14 10.45 10.11 -6.26
C ALA A 14 9.88 8.68 -6.20
N VAL A 15 8.85 8.44 -5.37
CA VAL A 15 8.17 7.14 -5.29
C VAL A 15 7.44 6.82 -6.61
N PHE A 16 6.69 7.80 -7.14
CA PHE A 16 5.99 7.62 -8.40
C PHE A 16 6.94 7.46 -9.59
N LEU A 17 8.05 8.20 -9.61
CA LEU A 17 9.10 8.06 -10.62
C LEU A 17 9.75 6.67 -10.58
N SER A 18 9.98 6.13 -9.39
CA SER A 18 10.51 4.76 -9.23
C SER A 18 9.55 3.71 -9.79
N GLY A 19 8.25 3.84 -9.49
CA GLY A 19 7.22 2.97 -10.07
C GLY A 19 7.11 3.10 -11.59
N TYR A 20 7.22 4.32 -12.11
CA TYR A 20 7.26 4.61 -13.54
C TYR A 20 8.42 3.88 -14.22
N LEU A 21 9.65 3.98 -13.70
CA LEU A 21 10.83 3.33 -14.30
C LEU A 21 10.68 1.80 -14.36
N LEU A 22 10.14 1.17 -13.32
CA LEU A 22 9.88 -0.28 -13.29
C LEU A 22 8.84 -0.72 -14.32
N ILE A 23 7.76 0.04 -14.47
CA ILE A 23 6.72 -0.24 -15.47
C ILE A 23 7.29 -0.07 -16.88
N VAL A 24 8.06 1.00 -17.11
CA VAL A 24 8.69 1.28 -18.41
C VAL A 24 9.72 0.20 -18.76
N GLU A 25 10.56 -0.25 -17.82
CA GLU A 25 11.49 -1.37 -18.02
C GLU A 25 10.76 -2.63 -18.51
N LYS A 26 9.62 -2.96 -17.89
CA LYS A 26 8.78 -4.11 -18.27
C LYS A 26 8.06 -3.90 -19.62
N LEU A 27 7.60 -2.69 -19.92
CA LEU A 27 6.96 -2.37 -21.20
C LEU A 27 7.96 -2.34 -22.35
N ARG A 28 9.22 -1.93 -22.09
CA ARG A 28 10.28 -1.91 -23.09
C ARG A 28 10.45 -3.30 -23.69
N THR A 29 10.39 -4.38 -22.91
CA THR A 29 10.58 -5.73 -23.47
C THR A 29 9.60 -6.09 -24.60
N LYS A 30 8.48 -5.37 -24.74
CA LYS A 30 7.43 -5.64 -25.73
C LYS A 30 7.24 -4.54 -26.76
N PHE A 31 7.60 -3.29 -26.44
CA PHE A 31 7.30 -2.13 -27.28
C PHE A 31 8.53 -1.27 -27.54
N SER A 32 8.48 -0.47 -28.61
CA SER A 32 9.56 0.49 -28.91
C SER A 32 9.51 1.68 -27.94
N PRO A 33 10.66 2.34 -27.63
CA PRO A 33 10.68 3.54 -26.80
C PRO A 33 9.73 4.64 -27.29
N ALA A 34 9.66 4.85 -28.61
CA ALA A 34 8.77 5.82 -29.22
C ALA A 34 7.28 5.48 -28.98
N THR A 35 6.91 4.20 -29.08
CA THR A 35 5.55 3.74 -28.80
C THR A 35 5.17 3.97 -27.34
N ILE A 36 6.08 3.65 -26.41
CA ILE A 36 5.85 3.84 -24.97
C ILE A 36 5.68 5.33 -24.67
N GLN A 37 6.57 6.18 -25.19
CA GLN A 37 6.54 7.62 -24.95
C GLN A 37 5.32 8.31 -25.58
N LEU A 38 4.89 7.85 -26.75
CA LEU A 38 3.66 8.32 -27.40
C LEU A 38 2.44 8.10 -26.50
N TRP A 39 2.25 6.87 -26.00
CA TRP A 39 1.11 6.54 -25.15
C TRP A 39 1.15 7.26 -23.80
N ILE A 40 2.32 7.36 -23.18
CA ILE A 40 2.49 8.11 -21.92
C ILE A 40 2.10 9.57 -22.14
N SER A 41 2.62 10.20 -23.19
CA SER A 41 2.35 11.63 -23.46
C SER A 41 0.89 11.87 -23.85
N ALA A 42 0.28 10.95 -24.61
CA ALA A 42 -1.14 11.04 -25.00
C ALA A 42 -2.07 10.90 -23.79
N ILE A 43 -1.82 9.94 -22.91
CA ILE A 43 -2.61 9.73 -21.68
C ILE A 43 -2.41 10.93 -20.73
N ALA A 44 -1.17 11.40 -20.57
CA ALA A 44 -0.89 12.57 -19.73
C ALA A 44 -1.63 13.81 -20.26
N ALA A 45 -1.62 14.06 -21.57
CA ALA A 45 -2.37 15.16 -22.18
C ALA A 45 -3.88 15.00 -21.97
N LEU A 46 -4.43 13.78 -22.15
CA LEU A 46 -5.86 13.52 -21.96
C LEU A 46 -6.32 13.73 -20.50
N VAL A 47 -5.46 13.41 -19.53
CA VAL A 47 -5.78 13.59 -18.10
C VAL A 47 -5.60 15.05 -17.67
N ILE A 48 -4.54 15.71 -18.14
CA ILE A 48 -4.17 17.06 -17.68
C ILE A 48 -4.97 18.15 -18.39
N LEU A 49 -5.29 17.99 -19.68
CA LEU A 49 -5.95 19.03 -20.48
C LEU A 49 -7.34 19.43 -19.91
N PRO A 50 -8.23 18.51 -19.50
CA PRO A 50 -9.48 18.90 -18.87
C PRO A 50 -9.25 19.69 -17.59
N ILE A 51 -8.32 19.26 -16.74
CA ILE A 51 -8.00 19.94 -15.49
C ILE A 51 -7.52 21.37 -15.76
N LEU A 52 -6.65 21.56 -16.75
CA LEU A 52 -6.16 22.88 -17.14
C LEU A 52 -7.28 23.80 -17.66
N LEU A 53 -8.18 23.28 -18.49
CA LEU A 53 -9.31 24.04 -19.02
C LEU A 53 -10.28 24.52 -17.93
N PHE A 54 -10.35 23.82 -16.80
CA PHE A 54 -11.22 24.21 -15.66
C PHE A 54 -10.51 25.04 -14.59
N THR A 55 -9.18 25.05 -14.54
CA THR A 55 -8.42 25.67 -13.44
C THR A 55 -7.63 26.90 -13.85
N GLN A 56 -7.38 27.09 -15.14
CA GLN A 56 -6.53 28.17 -15.64
C GLN A 56 -7.22 28.97 -16.74
N ASP A 57 -7.19 30.30 -16.63
CA ASP A 57 -7.80 31.21 -17.61
C ASP A 57 -7.03 31.26 -18.94
N GLN A 58 -5.74 30.91 -18.94
CA GLN A 58 -4.91 30.78 -20.15
C GLN A 58 -4.24 29.41 -20.21
N VAL A 59 -4.75 28.55 -21.10
CA VAL A 59 -4.21 27.20 -21.33
C VAL A 59 -3.13 27.18 -22.41
N PHE A 60 -3.21 28.09 -23.40
CA PHE A 60 -2.28 28.13 -24.52
C PHE A 60 -1.46 29.43 -24.52
N PRO A 61 -0.17 29.39 -24.90
CA PRO A 61 0.63 30.59 -25.06
C PRO A 61 0.00 31.52 -26.11
N SER A 62 -0.14 32.80 -25.77
CA SER A 62 -0.64 33.83 -26.67
C SER A 62 0.44 34.43 -27.58
N THR A 63 1.71 34.09 -27.35
CA THR A 63 2.87 34.64 -28.06
C THR A 63 3.64 33.56 -28.82
N VAL A 64 4.26 33.95 -29.94
CA VAL A 64 5.13 33.07 -30.73
C VAL A 64 6.34 32.61 -29.92
N SER A 65 6.90 33.49 -29.08
CA SER A 65 8.00 33.14 -28.18
C SER A 65 7.59 32.09 -27.15
N GLY A 66 6.38 32.16 -26.60
CA GLY A 66 5.84 31.15 -25.69
C GLY A 66 5.70 29.78 -26.37
N TRP A 67 5.20 29.74 -27.60
CA TRP A 67 5.14 28.51 -28.39
C TRP A 67 6.51 27.92 -28.70
N LEU A 68 7.51 28.75 -28.99
CA LEU A 68 8.89 28.30 -29.19
C LEU A 68 9.43 27.59 -27.94
N TRP A 69 9.22 28.14 -26.74
CA TRP A 69 9.65 27.49 -25.49
C TRP A 69 8.91 26.16 -25.22
N VAL A 70 7.61 26.11 -25.48
CA VAL A 70 6.81 24.88 -25.32
C VAL A 70 7.29 23.79 -26.29
N ILE A 71 7.52 24.14 -27.55
CA ILE A 71 8.05 23.21 -28.56
C ILE A 71 9.46 22.75 -28.19
N SER A 72 10.33 23.66 -27.74
CA SER A 72 11.68 23.31 -27.29
C SER A 72 11.64 22.34 -26.10
N LEU A 73 10.80 22.57 -25.10
CA LEU A 73 10.62 21.63 -23.97
C LEU A 73 10.09 20.27 -24.43
N ALA A 74 9.10 20.26 -25.32
CA ALA A 74 8.55 19.01 -25.85
C ALA A 74 9.61 18.21 -26.63
N VAL A 75 10.43 18.85 -27.46
CA VAL A 75 11.45 18.15 -28.25
C VAL A 75 12.62 17.71 -27.36
N VAL A 76 13.17 18.62 -26.55
CA VAL A 76 14.41 18.36 -25.80
C VAL A 76 14.14 17.49 -24.58
N CYS A 77 13.16 17.82 -23.74
CA CYS A 77 12.90 17.07 -22.51
C CYS A 77 12.03 15.84 -22.80
N GLN A 78 10.93 16.00 -23.53
CA GLN A 78 9.95 14.93 -23.68
C GLN A 78 10.30 13.91 -24.77
N VAL A 79 10.79 14.34 -25.93
CA VAL A 79 11.15 13.41 -27.02
C VAL A 79 12.56 12.88 -26.84
N LEU A 80 13.56 13.76 -26.69
CA LEU A 80 14.96 13.34 -26.56
C LEU A 80 15.28 12.80 -25.16
N GLY A 81 15.04 13.58 -24.10
CA GLY A 81 15.38 13.20 -22.72
C GLY A 81 14.70 11.91 -22.26
N HIS A 82 13.38 11.90 -22.20
CA HIS A 82 12.61 10.71 -21.81
C HIS A 82 12.73 9.55 -22.82
N GLY A 83 12.95 9.85 -24.11
CA GLY A 83 13.21 8.82 -25.12
C GLY A 83 14.53 8.10 -24.88
N LEU A 84 15.62 8.82 -24.59
CA LEU A 84 16.92 8.26 -24.24
C LEU A 84 16.88 7.49 -22.91
N LEU A 85 16.16 8.00 -21.92
CA LEU A 85 15.90 7.31 -20.66
C LEU A 85 15.20 5.97 -20.91
N THR A 86 14.10 5.98 -21.67
CA THR A 86 13.34 4.76 -22.01
C THR A 86 14.18 3.79 -22.85
N TYR A 87 15.03 4.31 -23.73
CA TYR A 87 15.99 3.50 -24.49
C TYR A 87 17.06 2.87 -23.58
N SER A 88 17.57 3.60 -22.58
CA SER A 88 18.58 3.11 -21.64
C SER A 88 18.07 1.92 -20.81
N LEU A 89 16.77 1.90 -20.48
CA LEU A 89 16.09 0.80 -19.80
C LEU A 89 16.03 -0.49 -20.64
N ALA A 90 16.39 -0.45 -21.93
CA ALA A 90 16.57 -1.65 -22.74
C ALA A 90 17.93 -2.33 -22.51
N LYS A 91 18.92 -1.60 -21.99
CA LYS A 91 20.31 -2.08 -21.80
C LYS A 91 20.73 -2.13 -20.34
N PHE A 92 20.10 -1.33 -19.49
CA PHE A 92 20.41 -1.20 -18.07
C PHE A 92 19.13 -1.40 -17.25
N SER A 93 19.25 -1.95 -16.05
CA SER A 93 18.11 -2.12 -15.15
C SER A 93 17.59 -0.77 -14.67
N SER A 94 16.31 -0.70 -14.26
CA SER A 94 15.75 0.50 -13.63
C SER A 94 16.55 0.99 -12.42
N VAL A 95 17.18 0.07 -11.68
CA VAL A 95 18.06 0.42 -10.56
C VAL A 95 19.28 1.21 -11.04
N VAL A 96 20.02 0.72 -12.04
CA VAL A 96 21.19 1.44 -12.60
C VAL A 96 20.76 2.78 -13.19
N VAL A 97 19.67 2.80 -13.96
CA VAL A 97 19.15 4.04 -14.56
C VAL A 97 18.73 5.04 -13.49
N SER A 98 18.07 4.62 -12.41
CA SER A 98 17.67 5.50 -11.30
C SER A 98 18.87 6.04 -10.52
N LEU A 99 19.94 5.26 -10.35
CA LEU A 99 21.17 5.73 -9.74
C LEU A 99 21.83 6.80 -10.60
N VAL A 100 21.91 6.59 -11.91
CA VAL A 100 22.44 7.61 -12.85
C VAL A 100 21.59 8.88 -12.85
N HIS A 101 20.28 8.81 -12.60
CA HIS A 101 19.43 10.00 -12.42
C HIS A 101 19.83 10.87 -11.22
N LEU A 102 20.55 10.32 -10.23
CA LEU A 102 21.10 11.14 -9.13
C LEU A 102 22.14 12.16 -9.61
N LEU A 103 22.62 12.08 -10.85
CA LEU A 103 23.45 13.12 -11.47
C LEU A 103 22.67 14.36 -11.88
N GLU A 104 21.35 14.29 -12.01
CA GLU A 104 20.49 15.42 -12.40
C GLU A 104 20.74 16.70 -11.56
N PRO A 105 20.79 16.65 -10.21
CA PRO A 105 21.12 17.84 -9.40
C PRO A 105 22.52 18.41 -9.66
N VAL A 106 23.49 17.56 -10.04
CA VAL A 106 24.87 18.00 -10.37
C VAL A 106 24.87 18.76 -11.69
N PHE A 107 24.25 18.18 -12.73
CA PHE A 107 24.14 18.84 -14.04
C PHE A 107 23.26 20.10 -13.98
N SER A 108 22.15 20.05 -13.24
CA SER A 108 21.28 21.20 -13.02
C SER A 108 22.04 22.37 -12.38
N GLY A 109 22.84 22.12 -11.34
CA GLY A 109 23.67 23.15 -10.72
C GLY A 109 24.78 23.70 -11.63
N ILE A 110 25.43 22.87 -12.42
CA ILE A 110 26.44 23.31 -13.41
C ILE A 110 25.79 24.15 -14.51
N PHE A 111 24.61 23.75 -15.01
CA PHE A 111 23.88 24.54 -16.00
C PHE A 111 23.36 25.84 -15.42
N ALA A 112 22.95 25.88 -14.14
CA ALA A 112 22.57 27.12 -13.48
C ALA A 112 23.73 28.11 -13.37
N LEU A 113 24.95 27.63 -13.06
CA LEU A 113 26.17 28.43 -13.11
C LEU A 113 26.44 29.00 -14.51
N ILE A 114 26.28 28.19 -15.56
CA ILE A 114 26.63 28.60 -16.95
C ILE A 114 25.57 29.51 -17.56
N ILE A 115 24.28 29.16 -17.41
CA ILE A 115 23.16 29.81 -18.10
C ILE A 115 22.69 31.04 -17.33
N PHE A 116 22.59 30.94 -16.00
CA PHE A 116 22.07 32.00 -15.14
C PHE A 116 23.17 32.76 -14.39
N SER A 117 24.45 32.40 -14.59
CA SER A 117 25.60 32.99 -13.87
C SER A 117 25.46 32.90 -12.35
N GLU A 118 24.75 31.87 -11.85
CA GLU A 118 24.52 31.67 -10.42
C GLU A 118 25.81 31.26 -9.70
N LYS A 119 26.13 31.92 -8.58
CA LYS A 119 27.30 31.58 -7.78
C LYS A 119 27.03 30.34 -6.94
N LEU A 120 27.63 29.21 -7.34
CA LEU A 120 27.60 27.98 -6.55
C LEU A 120 28.41 28.14 -5.26
N THR A 121 27.78 27.82 -4.12
CA THR A 121 28.45 27.88 -2.82
C THR A 121 29.38 26.68 -2.62
N PHE A 122 30.32 26.77 -1.67
CA PHE A 122 31.18 25.65 -1.29
C PHE A 122 30.36 24.40 -0.90
N SER A 123 29.22 24.59 -0.24
CA SER A 123 28.30 23.49 0.12
C SER A 123 27.71 22.77 -1.09
N ASN A 124 27.44 23.47 -2.20
CA ASN A 124 26.97 22.84 -3.44
C ASN A 124 28.03 21.91 -4.03
N TRP A 125 29.30 22.35 -4.06
CA TRP A 125 30.43 21.55 -4.55
C TRP A 125 30.68 20.31 -3.69
N VAL A 126 30.59 20.44 -2.37
CA VAL A 126 30.66 19.30 -1.45
C VAL A 126 29.51 18.32 -1.72
N GLY A 127 28.28 18.83 -1.89
CA GLY A 127 27.11 18.02 -2.25
C GLY A 127 27.32 17.23 -3.56
N PHE A 128 27.86 17.88 -4.60
CA PHE A 128 28.17 17.20 -5.87
C PHE A 128 29.21 16.10 -5.70
N ALA A 129 30.28 16.35 -4.93
CA ALA A 129 31.29 15.34 -4.65
C ALA A 129 30.72 14.13 -3.90
N VAL A 130 29.84 14.36 -2.92
CA VAL A 130 29.15 13.29 -2.18
C VAL A 130 28.25 12.47 -3.10
N VAL A 131 27.47 13.12 -3.96
CA VAL A 131 26.59 12.44 -4.93
C VAL A 131 27.40 11.60 -5.92
N LEU A 132 28.49 12.15 -6.47
CA LEU A 132 29.38 11.44 -7.40
C LEU A 132 30.08 10.24 -6.73
N MET A 133 30.53 10.39 -5.48
CA MET A 133 31.15 9.31 -4.72
C MET A 133 30.14 8.21 -4.36
N GLY A 134 28.95 8.59 -3.90
CA GLY A 134 27.86 7.67 -3.60
C GLY A 134 27.42 6.91 -4.85
N LEU A 135 27.34 7.59 -6.00
CA LEU A 135 27.04 6.97 -7.28
C LEU A 135 28.14 6.01 -7.73
N TYR A 136 29.41 6.38 -7.59
CA TYR A 136 30.55 5.52 -7.90
C TYR A 136 30.52 4.23 -7.07
N LEU A 137 30.27 4.33 -5.76
CA LEU A 137 30.14 3.18 -4.86
C LEU A 137 28.92 2.31 -5.22
N ALA A 138 27.78 2.94 -5.51
CA ALA A 138 26.56 2.22 -5.88
C ALA A 138 26.71 1.47 -7.22
N ILE A 139 27.27 2.11 -8.24
CA ILE A 139 27.52 1.47 -9.55
C ILE A 139 28.62 0.41 -9.44
N SER A 140 29.70 0.65 -8.71
CA SER A 140 30.77 -0.34 -8.52
C SER A 140 30.30 -1.58 -7.73
N SER A 141 29.35 -1.43 -6.80
CA SER A 141 28.71 -2.57 -6.13
C SER A 141 27.84 -3.40 -7.07
N GLN A 142 27.31 -2.79 -8.14
CA GLN A 142 26.52 -3.46 -9.18
C GLN A 142 27.40 -3.99 -10.32
N ALA A 143 28.62 -3.46 -10.48
CA ALA A 143 29.59 -3.83 -11.50
C ALA A 143 30.34 -5.16 -11.23
N VAL A 144 29.94 -5.96 -10.24
CA VAL A 144 30.47 -7.34 -10.07
C VAL A 144 29.88 -8.31 -11.10
N VAL A 145 28.99 -7.86 -11.99
CA VAL A 145 28.53 -8.64 -13.15
C VAL A 145 29.07 -8.04 -14.45
N ASN A 146 30.16 -8.65 -14.92
CA ASN A 146 30.77 -8.63 -16.26
C ASN A 146 31.62 -7.41 -16.67
N LEU A 147 32.94 -7.62 -16.79
CA LEU A 147 33.76 -7.60 -18.02
C LEU A 147 35.20 -8.15 -17.73
N PRO A 148 36.03 -8.53 -18.74
CA PRO A 148 36.84 -9.76 -18.74
C PRO A 148 38.31 -9.60 -18.33
N PHE A 149 38.83 -10.56 -17.56
CA PHE A 149 40.26 -10.91 -17.49
C PHE A 149 40.43 -12.43 -17.26
N GLN A 150 41.41 -13.02 -17.95
CA GLN A 150 41.40 -14.40 -18.47
C GLN A 150 41.65 -15.55 -17.47
N GLU A 151 40.85 -16.60 -17.69
CA GLU A 151 41.02 -18.06 -17.53
C GLU A 151 41.63 -18.71 -16.28
N SER A 152 42.53 -18.09 -15.52
CA SER A 152 43.15 -18.79 -14.37
C SER A 152 42.27 -18.76 -13.11
N VAL A 153 41.39 -17.78 -12.99
CA VAL A 153 40.45 -17.64 -11.87
C VAL A 153 39.18 -18.50 -12.08
N LYS A 154 38.79 -18.76 -13.34
CA LYS A 154 37.56 -19.51 -13.69
C LYS A 154 37.52 -20.92 -13.09
N THR A 155 38.65 -21.62 -12.96
CA THR A 155 38.65 -23.03 -12.50
C THR A 155 38.49 -23.14 -10.99
N ILE A 156 39.13 -22.24 -10.23
CA ILE A 156 39.04 -22.17 -8.77
C ILE A 156 37.68 -21.61 -8.37
N VAL A 157 37.24 -20.55 -9.05
CA VAL A 157 35.94 -19.91 -8.82
C VAL A 157 34.79 -20.81 -9.29
N ASN A 158 34.88 -21.56 -10.39
CA ASN A 158 33.78 -22.45 -10.78
C ASN A 158 33.58 -23.62 -9.81
N THR A 159 34.65 -24.12 -9.18
CA THR A 159 34.52 -25.20 -8.18
C THR A 159 33.90 -24.68 -6.88
N PHE A 160 34.30 -23.48 -6.44
CA PHE A 160 33.75 -22.82 -5.25
C PHE A 160 32.33 -22.30 -5.48
N ILE A 161 32.07 -21.68 -6.63
CA ILE A 161 30.75 -21.23 -7.07
C ILE A 161 29.81 -22.41 -7.23
N LYS A 162 30.19 -23.57 -7.80
CA LYS A 162 29.27 -24.73 -7.88
C LYS A 162 28.82 -25.20 -6.51
N SER A 163 29.76 -25.34 -5.56
CA SER A 163 29.44 -25.74 -4.18
C SER A 163 28.58 -24.71 -3.44
N MET A 164 28.83 -23.42 -3.66
CA MET A 164 28.08 -22.34 -3.02
C MET A 164 26.75 -22.08 -3.71
N THR A 165 26.66 -22.13 -5.04
CA THR A 165 25.39 -22.05 -5.80
C THR A 165 24.52 -23.26 -5.60
N THR A 166 25.03 -24.45 -5.27
CA THR A 166 24.15 -25.58 -4.93
C THR A 166 23.50 -25.37 -3.57
N LYS A 167 24.25 -24.86 -2.57
CA LYS A 167 23.69 -24.46 -1.26
C LYS A 167 22.81 -23.20 -1.34
N LEU A 168 23.16 -22.22 -2.16
CA LEU A 168 22.37 -21.00 -2.39
C LEU A 168 21.18 -21.24 -3.31
N LEU A 169 21.23 -22.14 -4.29
CA LEU A 169 20.03 -22.55 -5.03
C LEU A 169 19.11 -23.34 -4.12
N LEU A 170 19.62 -24.23 -3.26
CA LEU A 170 18.76 -24.90 -2.28
C LEU A 170 18.09 -23.89 -1.35
N LEU A 171 18.82 -22.88 -0.84
CA LEU A 171 18.23 -21.80 -0.02
C LEU A 171 17.31 -20.86 -0.81
N LYS A 172 17.64 -20.51 -2.06
CA LYS A 172 16.85 -19.61 -2.91
C LYS A 172 15.61 -20.29 -3.48
N GLN A 173 15.68 -21.58 -3.77
CA GLN A 173 14.55 -22.40 -4.20
C GLN A 173 13.62 -22.73 -3.02
N GLN A 174 14.14 -22.72 -1.79
CA GLN A 174 13.33 -22.86 -0.57
C GLN A 174 12.71 -21.53 -0.10
N PHE A 175 13.24 -20.36 -0.49
CA PHE A 175 12.73 -19.04 -0.07
C PHE A 175 11.92 -18.27 -1.13
N PHE A 176 12.30 -18.29 -2.41
CA PHE A 176 11.68 -17.43 -3.44
C PHE A 176 10.40 -17.99 -4.08
N GLU A 177 10.06 -19.27 -3.88
CA GLU A 177 8.80 -19.87 -4.34
C GLU A 177 7.80 -20.16 -3.22
N THR A 178 7.92 -19.49 -2.05
CA THR A 178 6.97 -19.73 -0.97
C THR A 178 5.72 -18.85 -1.11
N PRO A 179 4.50 -19.42 -1.19
CA PRO A 179 3.26 -18.63 -1.13
C PRO A 179 3.23 -17.66 0.06
N ALA A 180 3.87 -18.03 1.17
CA ALA A 180 4.02 -17.18 2.36
C ALA A 180 4.71 -15.83 2.08
N LEU A 181 5.79 -15.79 1.29
CA LEU A 181 6.47 -14.53 0.96
C LEU A 181 5.56 -13.59 0.15
N LEU A 182 4.83 -14.14 -0.81
CA LEU A 182 3.89 -13.37 -1.63
C LEU A 182 2.71 -12.85 -0.78
N GLY A 183 2.29 -13.61 0.23
CA GLY A 183 1.36 -13.16 1.27
C GLY A 183 1.92 -12.01 2.11
N ALA A 184 3.14 -12.13 2.62
CA ALA A 184 3.79 -11.11 3.45
C ALA A 184 4.01 -9.81 2.67
N VAL A 185 4.54 -9.88 1.45
CA VAL A 185 4.71 -8.69 0.58
C VAL A 185 3.36 -8.02 0.33
N SER A 186 2.31 -8.78 0.02
CA SER A 186 0.98 -8.21 -0.19
C SER A 186 0.43 -7.49 1.05
N LEU A 187 0.69 -8.03 2.24
CA LEU A 187 0.28 -7.44 3.52
C LEU A 187 1.00 -6.12 3.79
N PHE A 188 2.32 -6.07 3.61
CA PHE A 188 3.08 -4.82 3.79
C PHE A 188 2.70 -3.76 2.75
N VAL A 189 2.46 -4.16 1.51
CA VAL A 189 1.95 -3.24 0.47
C VAL A 189 0.54 -2.75 0.83
N ALA A 190 -0.31 -3.60 1.43
CA ALA A 190 -1.65 -3.23 1.88
C ALA A 190 -1.67 -2.21 3.03
N LEU A 191 -0.63 -2.19 3.88
CA LEU A 191 -0.55 -1.24 4.98
C LEU A 191 -0.49 0.22 4.51
N ILE A 192 0.23 0.50 3.42
CA ILE A 192 0.36 1.86 2.86
C ILE A 192 -1.01 2.52 2.60
N PRO A 193 -1.89 1.97 1.74
CA PRO A 193 -3.19 2.56 1.48
C PRO A 193 -4.11 2.54 2.70
N ILE A 194 -4.01 1.54 3.58
CA ILE A 194 -4.89 1.44 4.75
C ILE A 194 -4.53 2.47 5.81
N SER A 195 -3.24 2.72 6.02
CA SER A 195 -2.75 3.73 6.96
C SER A 195 -2.97 5.16 6.48
N LEU A 196 -3.15 5.35 5.17
CA LEU A 196 -3.55 6.63 4.60
C LEU A 196 -5.06 6.92 4.80
N ALA A 197 -5.87 5.88 5.03
CA ALA A 197 -7.33 6.02 5.10
C ALA A 197 -7.83 6.98 6.18
N PRO A 198 -7.32 6.98 7.44
CA PRO A 198 -7.73 7.93 8.48
C PRO A 198 -7.45 9.39 8.10
N SER A 199 -6.28 9.67 7.52
CA SER A 199 -5.91 11.01 7.06
C SER A 199 -6.86 11.52 5.97
N LEU A 200 -7.26 10.65 5.03
CA LEU A 200 -8.24 11.00 4.01
C LEU A 200 -9.66 11.12 4.58
N ALA A 201 -10.01 10.29 5.57
CA ALA A 201 -11.32 10.36 6.22
C ALA A 201 -11.49 11.70 6.95
N LYS A 202 -10.44 12.16 7.66
CA LYS A 202 -10.40 13.48 8.31
C LYS A 202 -10.64 14.64 7.32
N LEU A 203 -10.24 14.49 6.05
CA LEU A 203 -10.54 15.48 5.00
C LEU A 203 -11.99 15.41 4.52
N CYS A 204 -12.60 14.21 4.51
CA CYS A 204 -14.01 14.01 4.16
C CYS A 204 -14.99 14.38 5.28
N GLU A 205 -14.58 14.25 6.55
CA GLU A 205 -15.41 14.51 7.73
C GLU A 205 -15.91 15.96 7.83
N GLN A 206 -15.33 16.88 7.06
CA GLN A 206 -15.84 18.25 6.93
C GLN A 206 -17.17 18.32 6.16
N GLU A 207 -17.49 17.31 5.34
CA GLU A 207 -18.67 17.29 4.49
C GLU A 207 -19.72 16.26 4.90
N ILE A 208 -19.29 15.05 5.26
CA ILE A 208 -20.15 13.90 5.60
C ILE A 208 -19.55 13.11 6.77
N GLY A 209 -20.38 12.46 7.59
CA GLY A 209 -19.90 11.69 8.73
C GLY A 209 -19.21 10.37 8.38
N ALA A 210 -18.56 9.76 9.37
CA ALA A 210 -17.73 8.58 9.20
C ALA A 210 -18.49 7.36 8.66
N ASN A 211 -19.77 7.19 9.04
CA ASN A 211 -20.57 6.09 8.51
C ASN A 211 -20.93 6.32 7.05
N ALA A 212 -21.22 7.57 6.67
CA ALA A 212 -21.47 7.94 5.29
C ALA A 212 -20.25 7.69 4.40
N VAL A 213 -19.05 8.07 4.86
CA VAL A 213 -17.78 7.73 4.16
C VAL A 213 -17.64 6.23 3.99
N GLY A 214 -17.86 5.45 5.06
CA GLY A 214 -17.77 3.99 5.04
C GLY A 214 -18.76 3.33 4.06
N PHE A 215 -20.02 3.80 4.04
CA PHE A 215 -21.04 3.37 3.08
C PHE A 215 -20.62 3.67 1.65
N HIS A 216 -20.23 4.92 1.37
CA HIS A 216 -19.84 5.33 0.02
C HIS A 216 -18.67 4.52 -0.52
N ARG A 217 -17.69 4.28 0.35
CA ARG A 217 -16.51 3.49 0.01
C ARG A 217 -16.85 2.03 -0.27
N SER A 218 -17.85 1.48 0.43
CA SER A 218 -18.27 0.09 0.32
C SER A 218 -19.08 -0.18 -0.94
N TRP A 219 -20.05 0.66 -1.31
CA TRP A 219 -20.84 0.39 -2.51
C TRP A 219 -20.03 0.57 -3.80
N ILE A 220 -19.13 1.56 -3.84
CA ILE A 220 -18.21 1.74 -4.98
C ILE A 220 -17.31 0.50 -5.12
N ALA A 221 -16.74 0.01 -4.01
CA ALA A 221 -15.94 -1.21 -4.03
C ALA A 221 -16.76 -2.43 -4.45
N ALA A 222 -18.02 -2.55 -4.02
CA ALA A 222 -18.90 -3.63 -4.42
C ALA A 222 -19.15 -3.62 -5.94
N VAL A 223 -19.35 -2.46 -6.55
CA VAL A 223 -19.46 -2.32 -8.01
C VAL A 223 -18.17 -2.77 -8.69
N VAL A 224 -17.00 -2.33 -8.21
CA VAL A 224 -15.70 -2.70 -8.79
C VAL A 224 -15.45 -4.20 -8.73
N PHE A 225 -15.66 -4.83 -7.56
CA PHE A 225 -15.51 -6.28 -7.41
C PHE A 225 -16.59 -7.07 -8.16
N GLY A 226 -17.79 -6.52 -8.29
CA GLY A 226 -18.88 -7.08 -9.10
C GLY A 226 -18.51 -7.13 -10.59
N LEU A 227 -17.99 -6.02 -11.12
CA LEU A 227 -17.48 -5.94 -12.49
C LEU A 227 -16.28 -6.88 -12.69
N TRP A 228 -15.36 -6.95 -11.72
CA TRP A 228 -14.21 -7.86 -11.77
C TRP A 228 -14.68 -9.32 -11.89
N ASN A 229 -15.57 -9.77 -10.99
CA ASN A 229 -16.10 -11.13 -11.00
C ASN A 229 -16.91 -11.42 -12.27
N GLY A 230 -17.69 -10.46 -12.76
CA GLY A 230 -18.45 -10.58 -14.01
C GLY A 230 -17.55 -10.73 -15.23
N LEU A 231 -16.48 -9.92 -15.33
CA LEU A 231 -15.48 -10.00 -16.40
C LEU A 231 -14.72 -11.32 -16.36
N GLU A 232 -14.35 -11.81 -15.17
CA GLU A 232 -13.74 -13.12 -15.04
C GLU A 232 -14.68 -14.24 -15.50
N ALA A 233 -15.96 -14.17 -15.14
CA ALA A 233 -16.95 -15.15 -15.59
C ALA A 233 -17.12 -15.16 -17.11
N LEU A 234 -17.12 -13.98 -17.75
CA LEU A 234 -17.17 -13.84 -19.22
C LEU A 234 -15.90 -14.38 -19.89
N ARG A 235 -14.71 -14.04 -19.38
CA ARG A 235 -13.43 -14.55 -19.90
C ARG A 235 -13.32 -16.06 -19.77
N ARG A 236 -13.86 -16.65 -18.70
CA ARG A 236 -13.90 -18.10 -18.51
C ARG A 236 -14.86 -18.81 -19.48
N LYS A 237 -15.97 -18.18 -19.84
CA LYS A 237 -16.87 -18.71 -20.89
C LYS A 237 -16.25 -18.67 -22.29
N GLN A 238 -15.35 -17.71 -22.55
CA GLN A 238 -14.75 -17.48 -23.86
C GLN A 238 -13.42 -18.25 -24.07
N SER A 239 -12.74 -18.63 -23.00
CA SER A 239 -11.55 -19.47 -23.06
C SER A 239 -11.98 -20.92 -22.85
N ASP A 240 -11.80 -21.77 -23.86
CA ASP A 240 -12.05 -23.24 -23.87
C ASP A 240 -11.20 -24.04 -22.86
N ARG A 241 -10.75 -23.39 -21.78
CA ARG A 241 -10.10 -24.02 -20.63
C ARG A 241 -11.19 -24.65 -19.79
N GLN A 242 -11.03 -25.95 -19.52
CA GLN A 242 -11.99 -26.78 -18.80
C GLN A 242 -12.72 -26.05 -17.66
N PRO A 243 -14.04 -26.27 -17.51
CA PRO A 243 -14.81 -25.65 -16.43
C PRO A 243 -14.20 -26.09 -15.10
N ILE A 244 -13.55 -25.17 -14.39
CA ILE A 244 -13.32 -25.35 -12.96
C ILE A 244 -14.72 -25.54 -12.38
N GLU A 245 -15.04 -26.75 -11.95
CA GLU A 245 -16.32 -27.11 -11.33
C GLU A 245 -16.58 -26.11 -10.20
N GLN A 246 -17.41 -25.10 -10.46
CA GLN A 246 -17.88 -24.21 -9.41
C GLN A 246 -18.81 -25.05 -8.56
N LYS A 247 -18.28 -25.61 -7.46
CA LYS A 247 -19.12 -26.24 -6.45
C LYS A 247 -20.23 -25.23 -6.12
N PRO A 248 -21.51 -25.58 -6.32
CA PRO A 248 -22.60 -24.66 -6.07
C PRO A 248 -22.52 -24.14 -4.63
N PHE A 249 -22.88 -22.87 -4.44
CA PHE A 249 -22.91 -22.25 -3.11
C PHE A 249 -23.75 -23.12 -2.19
N THR A 250 -23.13 -23.65 -1.13
CA THR A 250 -23.87 -24.38 -0.10
C THR A 250 -24.58 -23.36 0.78
N LYS A 251 -25.73 -23.70 1.38
CA LYS A 251 -26.43 -22.81 2.33
C LYS A 251 -25.51 -22.30 3.44
N GLN A 252 -24.61 -23.17 3.92
CA GLN A 252 -23.59 -22.82 4.91
C GLN A 252 -22.62 -21.75 4.41
N ASP A 253 -22.21 -21.79 3.14
CA ASP A 253 -21.27 -20.80 2.57
C ASP A 253 -21.90 -19.42 2.51
N VAL A 254 -23.17 -19.35 2.07
CA VAL A 254 -23.92 -18.09 2.02
C VAL A 254 -24.09 -17.53 3.43
N TRP A 255 -24.39 -18.38 4.42
CA TRP A 255 -24.51 -17.95 5.80
C TRP A 255 -23.18 -17.42 6.36
N LEU A 256 -22.05 -18.07 6.06
CA LEU A 256 -20.71 -17.60 6.45
C LEU A 256 -20.34 -16.28 5.75
N LEU A 257 -20.68 -16.10 4.48
CA LEU A 257 -20.46 -14.85 3.74
C LEU A 257 -21.30 -13.70 4.31
N LEU A 258 -22.56 -13.96 4.66
CA LEU A 258 -23.43 -13.00 5.33
C LEU A 258 -22.93 -12.68 6.74
N ALA A 259 -22.53 -13.68 7.52
CA ALA A 259 -21.95 -13.50 8.86
C ALA A 259 -20.67 -12.65 8.81
N MET A 260 -19.82 -12.87 7.81
CA MET A 260 -18.58 -12.11 7.60
C MET A 260 -18.86 -10.65 7.25
N GLY A 261 -19.79 -10.39 6.31
CA GLY A 261 -20.17 -9.04 5.93
C GLY A 261 -20.89 -8.28 7.05
N THR A 262 -21.77 -8.95 7.79
CA THR A 262 -22.47 -8.36 8.94
C THR A 262 -21.50 -8.02 10.06
N ALA A 263 -20.58 -8.93 10.42
CA ALA A 263 -19.55 -8.65 11.41
C ALA A 263 -18.67 -7.45 11.01
N ALA A 264 -18.27 -7.35 9.74
CA ALA A 264 -17.51 -6.21 9.23
C ALA A 264 -18.30 -4.88 9.23
N THR A 265 -19.63 -4.95 9.10
CA THR A 265 -20.50 -3.77 9.12
C THR A 265 -20.78 -3.31 10.55
N THR A 266 -21.03 -4.27 11.45
CA THR A 266 -21.20 -4.01 12.87
C THR A 266 -19.94 -3.41 13.48
N SER A 267 -18.74 -3.91 13.13
CA SER A 267 -17.50 -3.28 13.60
C SER A 267 -17.38 -1.83 13.14
N LEU A 268 -17.73 -1.53 11.89
CA LEU A 268 -17.69 -0.16 11.36
C LEU A 268 -18.66 0.78 12.11
N LEU A 269 -19.90 0.33 12.34
CA LEU A 269 -20.92 1.10 13.07
C LEU A 269 -20.52 1.35 14.52
N LEU A 270 -20.04 0.30 15.22
CA LEU A 270 -19.60 0.41 16.60
C LEU A 270 -18.37 1.32 16.73
N TRP A 271 -17.44 1.24 15.78
CA TRP A 271 -16.26 2.09 15.75
C TRP A 271 -16.65 3.56 15.59
N ALA A 272 -17.49 3.88 14.58
CA ALA A 272 -17.95 5.25 14.36
C ALA A 272 -18.75 5.79 15.55
N TRP A 273 -19.59 4.95 16.18
CA TRP A 273 -20.31 5.35 17.38
C TRP A 273 -19.37 5.57 18.57
N SER A 274 -18.34 4.73 18.74
CA SER A 274 -17.37 4.92 19.81
C SER A 274 -16.65 6.27 19.72
N LEU A 275 -16.34 6.75 18.51
CA LEU A 275 -15.73 8.06 18.30
C LEU A 275 -16.59 9.24 18.77
N SER A 276 -17.92 9.09 18.82
CA SER A 276 -18.80 10.13 19.35
C SER A 276 -19.00 10.06 20.86
N GLN A 277 -18.50 9.00 21.52
CA GLN A 277 -18.71 8.74 22.94
C GLN A 277 -17.41 8.73 23.77
N THR A 278 -16.24 8.54 23.15
CA THR A 278 -14.94 8.51 23.82
C THR A 278 -13.86 9.18 22.96
N SER A 279 -12.66 9.35 23.52
CA SER A 279 -11.52 9.95 22.81
C SER A 279 -11.03 9.07 21.65
N VAL A 280 -10.50 9.71 20.59
CA VAL A 280 -9.90 9.00 19.43
C VAL A 280 -8.79 8.03 19.87
N ALA A 281 -8.01 8.41 20.89
CA ALA A 281 -6.96 7.58 21.45
C ALA A 281 -7.53 6.33 22.15
N ASN A 282 -8.64 6.44 22.89
CA ASN A 282 -9.32 5.29 23.52
C ASN A 282 -9.87 4.35 22.45
N VAL A 283 -10.53 4.91 21.42
CA VAL A 283 -11.03 4.11 20.29
C VAL A 283 -9.89 3.35 19.61
N ALA A 284 -8.78 4.03 19.33
CA ALA A 284 -7.63 3.44 18.67
C ALA A 284 -7.01 2.32 19.53
N LEU A 285 -6.73 2.58 20.81
CA LEU A 285 -6.17 1.60 21.74
C LEU A 285 -7.04 0.34 21.82
N LEU A 286 -8.34 0.51 22.11
CA LEU A 286 -9.24 -0.61 22.36
C LEU A 286 -9.56 -1.39 21.08
N SER A 287 -9.74 -0.71 19.94
CA SER A 287 -9.99 -1.37 18.65
C SER A 287 -8.75 -2.13 18.13
N ASN A 288 -7.55 -1.68 18.49
CA ASN A 288 -6.29 -2.33 18.15
C ASN A 288 -6.01 -3.59 18.98
N LEU A 289 -6.85 -3.93 19.96
CA LEU A 289 -6.78 -5.22 20.66
C LEU A 289 -7.27 -6.40 19.80
N ASN A 290 -7.74 -6.15 18.57
CA ASN A 290 -8.21 -7.21 17.68
C ASN A 290 -7.24 -8.40 17.50
N PRO A 291 -5.90 -8.25 17.44
CA PRO A 291 -4.99 -9.39 17.28
C PRO A 291 -5.01 -10.35 18.47
N LEU A 292 -5.29 -9.83 19.68
CA LEU A 292 -5.49 -10.64 20.88
C LEU A 292 -6.70 -11.56 20.70
N PHE A 293 -7.83 -11.02 20.21
CA PHE A 293 -9.04 -11.79 19.95
C PHE A 293 -8.88 -12.75 18.78
N VAL A 294 -8.16 -12.36 17.71
CA VAL A 294 -7.85 -13.27 16.60
C VAL A 294 -7.03 -14.45 17.09
N ALA A 295 -6.01 -14.23 17.92
CA ALA A 295 -5.21 -15.30 18.50
C ALA A 295 -6.05 -16.19 19.43
N ALA A 296 -6.83 -15.60 20.36
CA ALA A 296 -7.66 -16.34 21.29
C ALA A 296 -8.74 -17.18 20.59
N ALA A 297 -9.48 -16.59 19.64
CA ALA A 297 -10.50 -17.28 18.87
C ALA A 297 -9.89 -18.29 17.87
N GLY A 298 -8.71 -18.02 17.31
CA GLY A 298 -7.98 -18.98 16.51
C GLY A 298 -7.57 -20.23 17.31
N TYR A 299 -7.21 -20.07 18.59
CA TYR A 299 -6.93 -21.19 19.48
C TYR A 299 -8.22 -21.96 19.84
N LEU A 300 -9.27 -21.25 20.26
CA LEU A 300 -10.51 -21.85 20.78
C LEU A 300 -11.42 -22.46 19.70
N LEU A 301 -11.60 -21.75 18.57
CA LEU A 301 -12.56 -22.12 17.52
C LEU A 301 -11.92 -22.91 16.39
N LEU A 302 -10.67 -22.58 16.03
CA LEU A 302 -9.95 -23.23 14.93
C LEU A 302 -8.93 -24.27 15.39
N GLY A 303 -8.78 -24.49 16.71
CA GLY A 303 -7.86 -25.47 17.28
C GLY A 303 -6.38 -25.20 17.00
N ARG A 304 -6.02 -23.95 16.65
CA ARG A 304 -4.66 -23.60 16.25
C ARG A 304 -3.72 -23.56 17.45
N ARG A 305 -2.53 -24.13 17.28
CA ARG A 305 -1.45 -24.01 18.26
C ARG A 305 -0.50 -22.90 17.83
N PHE A 306 -0.42 -21.85 18.64
CA PHE A 306 0.58 -20.80 18.47
C PHE A 306 1.86 -21.20 19.19
N ASP A 307 3.00 -21.02 18.53
CA ASP A 307 4.28 -21.27 19.18
C ASP A 307 4.66 -20.10 20.10
N ASN A 308 5.66 -20.31 20.96
CA ASN A 308 6.11 -19.29 21.91
C ASN A 308 6.63 -18.04 21.20
N ARG A 309 7.16 -18.16 19.97
CA ARG A 309 7.66 -17.01 19.19
C ARG A 309 6.51 -16.10 18.78
N PHE A 310 5.40 -16.66 18.32
CA PHE A 310 4.19 -15.91 18.01
C PHE A 310 3.64 -15.18 19.23
N VAL A 311 3.50 -15.88 20.36
CA VAL A 311 2.94 -15.28 21.59
C VAL A 311 3.84 -14.15 22.10
N ILE A 312 5.15 -14.35 22.17
CA ILE A 312 6.09 -13.30 22.60
C ILE A 312 6.05 -12.12 21.61
N GLY A 313 6.02 -12.40 20.31
CA GLY A 313 5.92 -11.36 19.28
C GLY A 313 4.63 -10.54 19.38
N LEU A 314 3.50 -11.20 19.59
CA LEU A 314 2.20 -10.56 19.84
C LEU A 314 2.24 -9.67 21.08
N VAL A 315 2.79 -10.15 22.20
CA VAL A 315 2.89 -9.37 23.45
C VAL A 315 3.78 -8.14 23.26
N ILE A 316 4.93 -8.28 22.60
CA ILE A 316 5.82 -7.15 22.30
C ILE A 316 5.14 -6.13 21.38
N ALA A 317 4.49 -6.60 20.30
CA ALA A 317 3.81 -5.73 19.34
C ALA A 317 2.63 -4.99 19.98
N LEU A 318 1.80 -5.69 20.75
CA LEU A 318 0.69 -5.07 21.50
C LEU A 318 1.22 -4.09 22.55
N GLY A 319 2.27 -4.44 23.29
CA GLY A 319 2.89 -3.54 24.26
C GLY A 319 3.40 -2.24 23.63
N GLY A 320 4.06 -2.34 22.47
CA GLY A 320 4.50 -1.18 21.70
C GLY A 320 3.34 -0.33 21.18
N ALA A 321 2.28 -0.96 20.64
CA ALA A 321 1.11 -0.26 20.14
C ALA A 321 0.32 0.43 21.28
N ILE A 322 0.15 -0.23 22.42
CA ILE A 322 -0.48 0.34 23.61
C ILE A 322 0.34 1.53 24.13
N ALA A 323 1.65 1.39 24.23
CA ALA A 323 2.53 2.48 24.66
C ALA A 323 2.41 3.70 23.73
N PHE A 324 2.32 3.47 22.42
CA PHE A 324 2.09 4.53 21.43
C PHE A 324 0.75 5.25 21.64
N GLU A 325 -0.34 4.51 21.80
CA GLU A 325 -1.67 5.10 21.97
C GLU A 325 -1.83 5.82 23.32
N LEU A 326 -1.25 5.27 24.41
CA LEU A 326 -1.26 5.88 25.74
C LEU A 326 -0.54 7.23 25.77
N HIS A 327 0.52 7.40 24.97
CA HIS A 327 1.22 8.68 24.87
C HIS A 327 0.34 9.80 24.30
N LYS A 328 -0.64 9.44 23.47
CA LYS A 328 -1.60 10.36 22.85
C LYS A 328 -2.88 10.55 23.67
N MET A 329 -3.02 9.89 24.82
CA MET A 329 -4.23 9.98 25.63
C MET A 329 -4.33 11.28 26.42
N GLN A 330 -5.55 11.82 26.46
CA GLN A 330 -5.98 12.83 27.43
C GLN A 330 -6.96 12.14 28.37
N PHE A 331 -6.60 11.97 29.64
CA PHE A 331 -7.44 11.27 30.61
C PHE A 331 -8.72 12.08 30.88
N ALA A 332 -9.86 11.59 30.40
CA ALA A 332 -11.19 12.00 30.80
C ALA A 332 -11.89 10.82 31.46
N THR A 333 -12.49 11.03 32.63
CA THR A 333 -12.90 9.95 33.54
C THR A 333 -14.31 9.38 33.30
N ASP A 334 -15.08 9.92 32.35
CA ASP A 334 -16.49 9.52 32.12
C ASP A 334 -16.79 9.13 30.67
N GLN A 335 -16.19 8.04 30.16
CA GLN A 335 -16.34 7.59 28.75
C GLN A 335 -16.64 6.08 28.56
N ILE A 336 -17.17 5.43 29.60
CA ILE A 336 -17.34 3.96 29.70
C ILE A 336 -18.10 3.36 28.49
N LEU A 337 -19.16 4.01 28.02
CA LEU A 337 -19.95 3.52 26.89
C LEU A 337 -19.12 3.47 25.61
N GLY A 338 -18.39 4.55 25.30
CA GLY A 338 -17.53 4.61 24.12
C GLY A 338 -16.41 3.58 24.16
N ASP A 339 -15.82 3.39 25.33
CA ASP A 339 -14.77 2.39 25.54
C ASP A 339 -15.31 0.95 25.34
N ALA A 340 -16.50 0.66 25.87
CA ALA A 340 -17.16 -0.64 25.65
C ALA A 340 -17.46 -0.90 24.16
N LEU A 341 -17.90 0.13 23.41
CA LEU A 341 -18.15 0.05 21.97
C LEU A 341 -16.86 -0.16 21.17
N ALA A 342 -15.77 0.52 21.53
CA ALA A 342 -14.46 0.35 20.90
C ALA A 342 -13.86 -1.04 21.17
N PHE A 343 -14.03 -1.56 22.38
CA PHE A 343 -13.64 -2.92 22.72
C PHE A 343 -14.46 -3.96 21.93
N LEU A 344 -15.78 -3.77 21.81
CA LEU A 344 -16.65 -4.66 21.03
C LEU A 344 -16.29 -4.63 19.53
N THR A 345 -15.88 -3.47 19.02
CA THR A 345 -15.33 -3.33 17.65
C THR A 345 -14.17 -4.29 17.41
N ALA A 346 -13.23 -4.41 18.35
CA ALA A 346 -12.08 -5.31 18.22
C ALA A 346 -12.48 -6.79 18.06
N ILE A 347 -13.54 -7.22 18.76
CA ILE A 347 -14.09 -8.59 18.67
C ILE A 347 -14.70 -8.84 17.29
N PHE A 348 -15.48 -7.89 16.77
CA PHE A 348 -16.06 -8.02 15.43
C PHE A 348 -15.00 -7.94 14.32
N ILE A 349 -13.94 -7.15 14.51
CA ILE A 349 -12.78 -7.15 13.62
C ILE A 349 -12.14 -8.53 13.57
N ALA A 350 -11.86 -9.11 14.73
CA ALA A 350 -11.30 -10.46 14.80
C ALA A 350 -12.21 -11.50 14.15
N THR A 351 -13.51 -11.40 14.39
CA THR A 351 -14.52 -12.31 13.82
C THR A 351 -14.51 -12.29 12.29
N TYR A 352 -14.58 -11.11 11.67
CA TYR A 352 -14.59 -11.07 10.20
C TYR A 352 -13.24 -11.49 9.61
N LEU A 353 -12.09 -11.22 10.26
CA LEU A 353 -10.77 -11.66 9.78
C LEU A 353 -10.66 -13.19 9.76
N LEU A 354 -11.15 -13.85 10.81
CA LEU A 354 -11.19 -15.32 10.89
C LEU A 354 -12.13 -15.92 9.84
N LEU A 355 -13.30 -15.32 9.64
CA LEU A 355 -14.25 -15.76 8.61
C LEU A 355 -13.69 -15.57 7.19
N ILE A 356 -12.99 -14.46 6.92
CA ILE A 356 -12.31 -14.25 5.64
C ILE A 356 -11.29 -15.35 5.39
N GLU A 357 -10.43 -15.63 6.39
CA GLU A 357 -9.45 -16.71 6.31
C GLU A 357 -10.12 -18.06 6.02
N GLN A 358 -11.21 -18.41 6.71
CA GLN A 358 -11.93 -19.65 6.45
C GLN A 358 -12.52 -19.69 5.03
N LEU A 359 -13.09 -18.59 4.56
CA LEU A 359 -13.72 -18.47 3.24
C LEU A 359 -12.71 -18.50 2.09
N GLN A 360 -11.45 -18.10 2.32
CA GLN A 360 -10.38 -18.14 1.30
C GLN A 360 -10.05 -19.58 0.84
N THR A 361 -10.44 -20.60 1.61
CA THR A 361 -10.28 -22.00 1.19
C THR A 361 -11.27 -22.42 0.09
N ARG A 362 -12.35 -21.65 -0.10
CA ARG A 362 -13.44 -21.98 -1.04
C ARG A 362 -13.71 -20.91 -2.08
N PHE A 363 -13.44 -19.64 -1.77
CA PHE A 363 -13.81 -18.51 -2.60
C PHE A 363 -12.61 -17.64 -2.96
N THR A 364 -12.68 -16.99 -4.11
CA THR A 364 -11.65 -16.02 -4.52
C THR A 364 -11.72 -14.76 -3.66
N THR A 365 -10.59 -14.08 -3.52
CA THR A 365 -10.48 -12.78 -2.83
C THR A 365 -11.50 -11.77 -3.35
N ALA A 366 -11.70 -11.69 -4.67
CA ALA A 366 -12.68 -10.80 -5.28
C ALA A 366 -14.14 -11.17 -4.93
N THR A 367 -14.46 -12.46 -4.79
CA THR A 367 -15.78 -12.92 -4.35
C THR A 367 -16.03 -12.55 -2.88
N ILE A 368 -15.05 -12.81 -2.00
CA ILE A 368 -15.14 -12.48 -0.58
C ILE A 368 -15.31 -10.97 -0.39
N MET A 369 -14.54 -10.15 -1.12
CA MET A 369 -14.66 -8.70 -1.07
C MET A 369 -15.98 -8.17 -1.62
N LEU A 370 -16.51 -8.77 -2.69
CA LEU A 370 -17.83 -8.43 -3.21
C LEU A 370 -18.90 -8.67 -2.15
N TRP A 371 -18.92 -9.85 -1.50
CA TRP A 371 -19.87 -10.15 -0.44
C TRP A 371 -19.71 -9.24 0.77
N ARG A 372 -18.47 -9.00 1.22
CA ARG A 372 -18.20 -8.07 2.32
C ARG A 372 -18.76 -6.68 2.04
N CYS A 373 -18.35 -6.08 0.91
CA CYS A 373 -18.76 -4.72 0.55
C CYS A 373 -20.25 -4.63 0.21
N GLY A 374 -20.80 -5.66 -0.42
CA GLY A 374 -22.22 -5.76 -0.76
C GLY A 374 -23.12 -5.86 0.47
N VAL A 375 -22.76 -6.70 1.44
CA VAL A 375 -23.48 -6.81 2.72
C VAL A 375 -23.36 -5.52 3.51
N THR A 376 -22.18 -4.90 3.57
CA THR A 376 -22.02 -3.58 4.20
C THR A 376 -22.91 -2.52 3.57
N THR A 377 -22.95 -2.47 2.24
CA THR A 377 -23.85 -1.56 1.52
C THR A 377 -25.31 -1.82 1.85
N MET A 378 -25.73 -3.09 1.80
CA MET A 378 -27.12 -3.51 2.06
C MET A 378 -27.57 -3.20 3.49
N PHE A 379 -26.71 -3.43 4.48
CA PHE A 379 -27.03 -3.20 5.90
C PHE A 379 -26.93 -1.72 6.29
N MET A 380 -25.97 -0.98 5.74
CA MET A 380 -25.84 0.45 6.06
C MET A 380 -26.90 1.30 5.40
N LEU A 381 -27.36 0.96 4.18
CA LEU A 381 -28.33 1.76 3.43
C LEU A 381 -29.61 2.14 4.23
N PRO A 382 -30.30 1.21 4.93
CA PRO A 382 -31.47 1.58 5.73
C PRO A 382 -31.13 2.30 7.03
N ILE A 383 -29.91 2.17 7.55
CA ILE A 383 -29.50 2.74 8.84
C ILE A 383 -29.01 4.18 8.67
N LEU A 384 -28.29 4.47 7.59
CA LEU A 384 -27.60 5.74 7.34
C LEU A 384 -28.50 6.99 7.48
N PRO A 385 -29.72 7.03 6.92
CA PRO A 385 -30.59 8.20 7.02
C PRO A 385 -31.03 8.55 8.45
N PHE A 386 -30.91 7.61 9.40
CA PHE A 386 -31.24 7.82 10.81
C PHE A 386 -30.04 8.29 11.65
N ILE A 387 -28.82 8.06 11.18
CA ILE A 387 -27.58 8.37 11.91
C ILE A 387 -26.90 9.62 11.35
N GLU A 388 -26.95 9.81 10.04
CA GLU A 388 -26.20 10.85 9.34
C GLU A 388 -27.14 11.95 8.82
N GLU A 389 -26.88 13.21 9.20
CA GLU A 389 -27.64 14.35 8.70
C GLU A 389 -27.43 14.58 7.19
N ARG A 390 -26.26 14.19 6.68
CA ARG A 390 -25.88 14.31 5.26
C ARG A 390 -25.31 13.00 4.75
N LEU A 391 -25.98 12.46 3.74
CA LEU A 391 -25.57 11.21 3.10
C LEU A 391 -24.49 11.45 2.04
N PHE A 392 -24.61 12.53 1.26
CA PHE A 392 -23.75 12.80 0.10
C PHE A 392 -22.86 14.04 0.33
N PRO A 393 -21.59 14.01 -0.13
CA PRO A 393 -20.75 15.20 -0.14
C PRO A 393 -21.30 16.23 -1.12
N TYR A 394 -21.13 17.50 -0.79
CA TYR A 394 -21.63 18.61 -1.61
C TYR A 394 -20.55 19.16 -2.55
N SER A 395 -19.27 18.84 -2.30
CA SER A 395 -18.17 19.29 -3.14
C SER A 395 -17.63 18.17 -4.03
N TRP A 396 -17.03 18.55 -5.16
CA TRP A 396 -16.29 17.62 -6.02
C TRP A 396 -15.07 17.04 -5.30
N MET A 397 -14.48 17.79 -4.36
CA MET A 397 -13.30 17.39 -3.61
C MET A 397 -13.66 16.27 -2.62
N GLY A 398 -14.83 16.35 -1.97
CA GLY A 398 -15.38 15.27 -1.14
C GLY A 398 -15.59 13.99 -1.95
N TRP A 399 -16.22 14.09 -3.13
CA TRP A 399 -16.34 12.94 -4.04
C TRP A 399 -15.00 12.36 -4.49
N PHE A 400 -14.02 13.22 -4.81
CA PHE A 400 -12.68 12.78 -5.18
C PHE A 400 -12.04 11.96 -4.06
N PHE A 401 -12.06 12.43 -2.81
CA PHE A 401 -11.49 11.70 -1.68
C PHE A 401 -12.23 10.39 -1.39
N ILE A 402 -13.56 10.37 -1.47
CA ILE A 402 -14.36 9.15 -1.32
C ILE A 402 -14.00 8.11 -2.39
N ILE A 403 -13.96 8.52 -3.67
CA ILE A 403 -13.62 7.62 -4.79
C ILE A 403 -12.18 7.14 -4.65
N PHE A 404 -11.26 8.02 -4.29
CA PHE A 404 -9.86 7.66 -4.05
C PHE A 404 -9.73 6.67 -2.89
N GLN A 405 -10.42 6.91 -1.77
CA GLN A 405 -10.48 5.97 -0.65
C GLN A 405 -11.12 4.64 -1.08
N ALA A 406 -12.14 4.64 -1.94
CA ALA A 406 -12.79 3.42 -2.42
C ALA A 406 -11.85 2.58 -3.28
N LEU A 407 -11.15 3.18 -4.23
CA LEU A 407 -10.25 2.43 -5.11
C LEU A 407 -8.94 2.06 -4.40
N PHE A 408 -8.35 2.99 -3.67
CA PHE A 408 -7.02 2.83 -3.10
C PHE A 408 -7.06 2.12 -1.74
N CYS A 409 -7.90 2.56 -0.81
CA CYS A 409 -7.95 1.99 0.54
C CYS A 409 -8.81 0.72 0.59
N GLN A 410 -9.98 0.74 -0.07
CA GLN A 410 -10.92 -0.38 -0.01
C GLN A 410 -10.60 -1.46 -1.05
N VAL A 411 -10.55 -1.14 -2.35
CA VAL A 411 -10.30 -2.16 -3.37
C VAL A 411 -8.86 -2.69 -3.29
N LEU A 412 -7.86 -1.79 -3.34
CA LEU A 412 -6.46 -2.21 -3.30
C LEU A 412 -6.00 -2.60 -1.89
N GLY A 413 -6.16 -1.73 -0.89
CA GLY A 413 -5.72 -2.01 0.49
C GLY A 413 -6.40 -3.22 1.11
N GLN A 414 -7.72 -3.18 1.30
CA GLN A 414 -8.45 -4.29 1.92
C GLN A 414 -8.42 -5.56 1.04
N GLY A 415 -8.43 -5.40 -0.30
CA GLY A 415 -8.24 -6.53 -1.22
C GLY A 415 -6.90 -7.25 -1.01
N LEU A 416 -5.79 -6.51 -0.83
CA LEU A 416 -4.48 -7.09 -0.53
C LEU A 416 -4.38 -7.69 0.87
N ILE A 417 -5.02 -7.11 1.90
CA ILE A 417 -5.15 -7.77 3.22
C ILE A 417 -5.84 -9.12 3.04
N THR A 418 -6.98 -9.14 2.35
CA THR A 418 -7.73 -10.38 2.18
C THR A 418 -6.95 -11.38 1.35
N TYR A 419 -6.29 -10.95 0.29
CA TYR A 419 -5.36 -11.81 -0.44
C TYR A 419 -4.24 -12.35 0.45
N SER A 420 -3.67 -11.56 1.37
CA SER A 420 -2.67 -12.05 2.32
C SER A 420 -3.24 -13.15 3.24
N LEU A 421 -4.52 -13.06 3.63
CA LEU A 421 -5.24 -14.09 4.40
C LEU A 421 -5.48 -15.40 3.62
N SER A 422 -5.21 -15.45 2.30
CA SER A 422 -5.19 -16.72 1.55
C SER A 422 -3.90 -17.51 1.72
N ARG A 423 -2.89 -16.93 2.39
CA ARG A 423 -1.54 -17.50 2.51
C ARG A 423 -0.94 -17.40 3.91
N LEU A 424 -1.34 -16.38 4.65
CA LEU A 424 -0.94 -16.12 6.03
C LEU A 424 -2.12 -16.35 6.96
N SER A 425 -1.82 -16.81 8.17
CA SER A 425 -2.83 -16.94 9.21
C SER A 425 -3.42 -15.57 9.60
N SER A 426 -4.70 -15.53 9.97
CA SER A 426 -5.33 -14.31 10.49
C SER A 426 -4.58 -13.72 11.67
N GLY A 427 -3.97 -14.55 12.52
CA GLY A 427 -3.12 -14.12 13.63
C GLY A 427 -1.92 -13.29 13.17
N VAL A 428 -1.17 -13.77 12.16
CA VAL A 428 -0.02 -13.03 11.62
C VAL A 428 -0.47 -11.76 10.90
N VAL A 429 -1.57 -11.82 10.15
CA VAL A 429 -2.14 -10.64 9.50
C VAL A 429 -2.52 -9.60 10.55
N ALA A 430 -3.29 -9.97 11.57
CA ALA A 430 -3.74 -9.07 12.63
C ALA A 430 -2.58 -8.44 13.41
N VAL A 431 -1.57 -9.21 13.80
CA VAL A 431 -0.37 -8.67 14.47
C VAL A 431 0.34 -7.66 13.59
N THR A 432 0.45 -7.91 12.29
CA THR A 432 1.09 -6.98 11.36
C THR A 432 0.28 -5.69 11.17
N LEU A 433 -1.05 -5.75 11.31
CA LEU A 433 -1.92 -4.56 11.27
C LEU A 433 -1.72 -3.63 12.47
N LEU A 434 -1.04 -4.05 13.55
CA LEU A 434 -0.62 -3.14 14.62
C LEU A 434 0.38 -2.07 14.16
N LEU A 435 0.97 -2.23 12.96
CA LEU A 435 1.79 -1.19 12.34
C LEU A 435 0.95 -0.03 11.76
N ASN A 436 -0.37 -0.22 11.61
CA ASN A 436 -1.26 0.74 10.98
C ASN A 436 -1.30 2.12 11.69
N PRO A 437 -1.43 2.22 13.03
CA PRO A 437 -1.42 3.51 13.72
C PRO A 437 -0.09 4.25 13.56
N ALA A 438 1.01 3.50 13.56
CA ALA A 438 2.35 4.06 13.36
C ALA A 438 2.50 4.71 11.99
N LEU A 439 2.16 3.96 10.93
CA LEU A 439 2.19 4.46 9.56
C LEU A 439 1.18 5.59 9.35
N SER A 440 0.01 5.53 9.98
CA SER A 440 -0.99 6.59 9.92
C SER A 440 -0.48 7.89 10.54
N SER A 441 0.26 7.80 11.67
CA SER A 441 0.92 8.96 12.28
C SER A 441 2.00 9.56 11.40
N ILE A 442 2.75 8.73 10.66
CA ILE A 442 3.74 9.20 9.67
C ILE A 442 3.03 9.92 8.51
N PHE A 443 1.91 9.40 8.01
CA PHE A 443 1.10 10.08 7.02
C PHE A 443 0.49 11.39 7.55
N ALA A 444 0.05 11.42 8.80
CA ALA A 444 -0.48 12.62 9.43
C ALA A 444 0.61 13.70 9.60
N TRP A 445 1.84 13.33 9.96
CA TRP A 445 2.99 14.23 9.92
C TRP A 445 3.26 14.76 8.50
N PHE A 446 3.18 13.89 7.50
CA PHE A 446 3.37 14.28 6.12
C PHE A 446 2.25 15.20 5.60
N ILE A 447 0.99 14.95 5.92
CA ILE A 447 -0.14 15.70 5.35
C ILE A 447 -0.46 16.94 6.20
N PHE A 448 -0.54 16.78 7.51
CA PHE A 448 -0.99 17.81 8.45
C PHE A 448 0.15 18.49 9.22
N SER A 449 1.39 18.02 9.07
CA SER A 449 2.55 18.52 9.83
C SER A 449 2.42 18.30 11.35
N GLU A 450 1.66 17.28 11.76
CA GLU A 450 1.58 16.83 13.15
C GLU A 450 2.93 16.26 13.61
N GLN A 451 3.49 16.75 14.71
CA GLN A 451 4.82 16.34 15.16
C GLN A 451 4.83 14.88 15.63
N VAL A 452 5.86 14.12 15.22
CA VAL A 452 6.13 12.75 15.70
C VAL A 452 7.33 12.81 16.63
N GLY A 453 7.11 12.49 17.90
CA GLY A 453 8.13 12.56 18.94
C GLY A 453 9.14 11.41 18.87
N LEU A 454 10.25 11.54 19.58
CA LEU A 454 11.23 10.45 19.73
C LEU A 454 10.64 9.21 20.40
N PHE A 455 9.69 9.41 21.33
CA PHE A 455 8.97 8.32 21.98
C PHE A 455 8.13 7.51 20.96
N ASP A 456 7.45 8.18 20.03
CA ASP A 456 6.69 7.52 18.96
C ASP A 456 7.60 6.62 18.12
N TRP A 457 8.76 7.12 17.70
CA TRP A 457 9.75 6.31 16.97
C TRP A 457 10.23 5.08 17.75
N ALA A 458 10.45 5.22 19.06
CA ALA A 458 10.82 4.09 19.90
C ALA A 458 9.70 3.04 19.97
N THR A 459 8.45 3.46 20.15
CA THR A 459 7.30 2.54 20.15
C THR A 459 7.12 1.86 18.80
N PHE A 460 7.37 2.55 17.68
CA PHE A 460 7.34 1.95 16.34
C PHE A 460 8.40 0.86 16.16
N ALA A 461 9.61 1.10 16.66
CA ALA A 461 10.66 0.09 16.65
C ALA A 461 10.26 -1.15 17.46
N VAL A 462 9.65 -0.97 18.63
CA VAL A 462 9.12 -2.07 19.45
C VAL A 462 8.05 -2.86 18.71
N VAL A 463 7.09 -2.17 18.06
CA VAL A 463 6.05 -2.82 17.25
C VAL A 463 6.66 -3.65 16.12
N LEU A 464 7.64 -3.11 15.39
CA LEU A 464 8.33 -3.81 14.31
C LEU A 464 9.07 -5.07 14.79
N VAL A 465 9.74 -4.99 15.95
CA VAL A 465 10.41 -6.15 16.57
C VAL A 465 9.40 -7.23 16.93
N GLY A 466 8.27 -6.85 17.52
CA GLY A 466 7.19 -7.79 17.84
C GLY A 466 6.60 -8.47 16.60
N ILE A 467 6.34 -7.70 15.54
CA ILE A 467 5.86 -8.22 14.25
C ILE A 467 6.89 -9.18 13.63
N TYR A 468 8.17 -8.81 13.61
CA TYR A 468 9.24 -9.67 13.09
C TYR A 468 9.28 -11.01 13.83
N LEU A 469 9.23 -10.99 15.16
CA LEU A 469 9.24 -12.20 15.97
C LEU A 469 8.00 -13.07 15.70
N ALA A 470 6.81 -12.46 15.58
CA ALA A 470 5.57 -13.17 15.27
C ALA A 470 5.59 -13.80 13.87
N GLN A 471 6.10 -13.10 12.86
CA GLN A 471 6.25 -13.63 11.49
C GLN A 471 7.32 -14.72 11.38
N SER A 472 8.34 -14.71 12.24
CA SER A 472 9.36 -15.77 12.31
C SER A 472 8.85 -17.08 12.95
N SER A 473 7.60 -17.10 13.43
CA SER A 473 6.96 -18.30 13.97
C SER A 473 6.65 -19.35 12.90
N GLN A 474 6.61 -20.62 13.29
CA GLN A 474 6.14 -21.68 12.39
C GLN A 474 4.62 -21.63 12.16
N SER A 475 3.88 -20.92 13.03
CA SER A 475 2.44 -20.65 12.90
C SER A 475 2.06 -19.64 11.80
N THR A 476 3.05 -19.13 11.07
CA THR A 476 2.85 -18.14 9.99
C THR A 476 2.16 -18.71 8.75
N ILE A 477 2.43 -19.97 8.43
CA ILE A 477 1.94 -20.59 7.20
C ILE A 477 0.62 -21.31 7.50
N GLN A 478 -0.42 -21.02 6.71
CA GLN A 478 -1.61 -21.85 6.69
C GLN A 478 -1.20 -23.25 6.20
N ILE A 479 -1.35 -24.27 7.05
CA ILE A 479 -1.25 -25.66 6.59
C ILE A 479 -2.48 -25.91 5.72
N THR A 480 -2.40 -25.55 4.44
CA THR A 480 -3.29 -26.11 3.44
C THR A 480 -2.95 -27.58 3.36
N ASN A 481 -3.88 -28.45 3.81
CA ASN A 481 -3.85 -29.88 3.52
C ASN A 481 -3.98 -30.07 1.99
N GLU A 482 -2.92 -29.78 1.25
CA GLU A 482 -2.72 -30.31 -0.10
C GLU A 482 -2.13 -31.71 0.08
N GLY A 483 -3.02 -32.71 0.23
CA GLY A 483 -2.61 -34.11 0.27
C GLY A 483 -3.47 -34.98 1.18
N SER A 484 -4.65 -35.36 0.71
CA SER A 484 -5.27 -36.67 0.98
C SER A 484 -6.26 -37.00 -0.12
#